data_AF-A0A4S4G2E2-F1
#
_entry.id   AF-A0A4S4G2E2-F1
#
_cell.length_a   1.000
_cell.length_b   1.000
_cell.length_c   1.000
_cell.angle_alpha   90.00
_cell.angle_beta   90.00
_cell.angle_gamma   90.00
#
_symmetry.space_group_name_H-M   'P 1'
#
loop_
_entity.id
_entity.type
_entity.pdbx_description
1 polymer ?
#
loop_
_entity_poly.entity_id
_entity_poly.type
_entity_poly.pdbx_seq_one_letter_code
_entity_poly.pdbx_strand_id
1 'polypeptide(L)'
;MGKKDVEALDITIDELPTYLHTNHSVYMEVADGLYYLTDVNDQYWRAQDTNRFNEKGHYVDCSPLVPTIAEFLDLPFHDGKSVRAMAGEATFYASGDGKDMPEDF
;
A
#
# COMPACT_ATOMS: atom_id res chain seq x y z
N MET A 1 -8.32 5.64 -4.83
CA MET A 1 -7.94 4.58 -3.90
C MET A 1 -9.00 3.52 -4.07
N GLY A 2 -8.63 2.30 -4.45
CA GLY A 2 -9.59 1.20 -4.56
C GLY A 2 -10.11 0.81 -3.17
N LYS A 3 -11.15 -0.01 -3.07
CA LYS A 3 -11.60 -0.52 -1.76
C LYS A 3 -10.81 -1.77 -1.39
N LYS A 4 -10.35 -1.90 -0.14
CA LYS A 4 -9.72 -3.14 0.35
C LYS A 4 -10.68 -4.32 0.17
N ASP A 5 -10.20 -5.39 -0.45
CA ASP A 5 -10.93 -6.64 -0.53
C ASP A 5 -10.93 -7.38 0.81
N VAL A 6 -11.91 -8.27 1.01
CA VAL A 6 -12.06 -9.07 2.22
C VAL A 6 -11.16 -10.31 2.20
N GLU A 7 -10.82 -10.82 1.02
CA GLU A 7 -9.97 -11.99 0.86
C GLU A 7 -8.49 -11.59 0.84
N ALA A 8 -7.70 -12.24 1.71
CA ALA A 8 -6.26 -12.10 1.70
C ALA A 8 -5.67 -12.73 0.43
N LEU A 9 -4.67 -12.07 -0.13
CA LEU A 9 -3.89 -12.58 -1.24
C LEU A 9 -2.97 -13.69 -0.76
N ASP A 10 -2.98 -14.82 -1.46
CA ASP A 10 -2.00 -15.89 -1.29
C ASP A 10 -0.75 -15.57 -2.12
N ILE A 11 0.04 -14.61 -1.64
CA ILE A 11 1.30 -14.19 -2.26
C ILE A 11 2.41 -14.05 -1.22
N THR A 12 3.63 -14.37 -1.63
CA THR A 12 4.85 -14.13 -0.86
C THR A 12 5.44 -12.74 -1.15
N ILE A 13 6.38 -12.31 -0.32
CA ILE A 13 7.12 -11.05 -0.54
C ILE A 13 7.91 -11.03 -1.86
N ASP A 14 8.30 -12.20 -2.38
CA ASP A 14 9.02 -12.31 -3.64
C ASP A 14 8.10 -12.19 -4.87
N GLU A 15 6.81 -12.50 -4.70
CA GLU A 15 5.76 -12.36 -5.72
C GLU A 15 5.12 -10.97 -5.73
N LEU A 16 5.21 -10.24 -4.61
CA LEU A 16 4.66 -8.90 -4.46
C LEU A 16 5.13 -7.90 -5.57
N PRO A 17 6.41 -7.85 -5.99
CA PRO A 17 6.82 -6.99 -7.09
C PRO A 17 6.06 -7.28 -8.40
N THR A 18 5.87 -8.55 -8.74
CA THR A 18 5.13 -8.97 -9.93
C THR A 18 3.64 -8.62 -9.82
N TYR A 19 3.07 -8.82 -8.63
CA TYR A 19 1.70 -8.41 -8.34
C TYR A 19 1.52 -6.90 -8.53
N LEU A 20 2.40 -6.10 -7.95
CA LEU A 20 2.37 -4.64 -8.05
C LEU A 20 2.55 -4.13 -9.48
N HIS A 21 3.45 -4.74 -10.26
CA HIS A 21 3.59 -4.42 -11.69
C HIS A 21 2.32 -4.64 -12.50
N THR A 22 1.44 -5.56 -12.08
CA THR A 22 0.21 -5.90 -12.80
C THR A 22 -1.00 -5.10 -12.30
N ASN A 23 -1.10 -4.92 -10.98
CA ASN A 23 -2.30 -4.39 -10.33
C ASN A 23 -2.14 -2.95 -9.85
N HIS A 24 -0.92 -2.41 -9.88
CA HIS A 24 -0.55 -1.04 -9.50
C HIS A 24 -0.89 -0.62 -8.06
N SER A 25 -1.52 -1.48 -7.27
CA SER A 25 -1.82 -1.21 -5.87
C SER A 25 -2.12 -2.47 -5.07
N VAL A 26 -1.91 -2.38 -3.76
CA VAL A 26 -2.28 -3.42 -2.79
C VAL A 26 -2.48 -2.79 -1.42
N TYR A 27 -3.33 -3.42 -0.61
CA TYR A 27 -3.41 -3.12 0.82
C TYR A 27 -2.46 -4.03 1.59
N MET A 28 -1.71 -3.45 2.53
CA MET A 28 -0.81 -4.14 3.43
C MET A 28 -1.29 -3.90 4.86
N GLU A 29 -1.74 -4.97 5.52
CA GLU A 29 -2.14 -4.95 6.92
C GLU A 29 -1.04 -5.57 7.78
N VAL A 30 -0.69 -4.90 8.85
CA VAL A 30 0.19 -5.37 9.92
C VAL A 30 -0.52 -5.15 11.26
N ALA A 31 0.04 -5.67 12.37
CA ALA A 31 -0.62 -5.64 13.66
C ALA A 31 -1.07 -4.24 14.14
N ASP A 32 -0.36 -3.20 13.71
CA ASP A 32 -0.54 -1.81 14.16
C ASP A 32 -1.02 -0.85 13.05
N GLY A 33 -1.32 -1.34 11.85
CA GLY A 33 -1.66 -0.45 10.75
C GLY A 33 -2.18 -1.12 9.50
N LEU A 34 -2.86 -0.31 8.69
CA LEU A 34 -3.29 -0.65 7.34
C LEU A 34 -2.75 0.41 6.40
N TYR A 35 -1.99 -0.04 5.39
CA TYR A 35 -1.31 0.83 4.45
C TYR A 35 -1.75 0.53 3.02
N TYR A 36 -1.90 1.57 2.22
CA TYR A 36 -2.15 1.46 0.79
C TYR A 36 -0.85 1.68 0.03
N LEU A 37 -0.35 0.63 -0.61
CA LEU A 37 0.83 0.67 -1.45
C LEU A 37 0.37 0.91 -2.88
N THR A 38 0.81 1.97 -3.52
CA THR A 38 0.26 2.36 -4.83
C THR A 38 1.31 2.96 -5.74
N ASP A 39 1.12 2.67 -7.02
CA ASP A 39 1.66 3.42 -8.13
C ASP A 39 0.91 4.77 -8.23
N VAL A 40 1.65 5.83 -8.49
CA VAL A 40 1.20 7.18 -8.74
C VAL A 40 1.41 7.47 -10.22
N ASN A 41 0.38 7.17 -11.02
CA ASN A 41 0.31 7.45 -12.46
C ASN A 41 1.46 6.85 -13.28
N ASP A 42 1.87 5.62 -12.99
CA ASP A 42 2.93 4.87 -13.67
C ASP A 42 4.31 5.55 -13.60
N GLN A 43 4.56 6.33 -12.54
CA GLN A 43 5.78 7.12 -12.37
C GLN A 43 6.49 6.88 -11.04
N TYR A 44 5.73 6.79 -9.95
CA TYR A 44 6.29 6.71 -8.61
C TYR A 44 5.49 5.78 -7.73
N TRP A 45 6.17 5.21 -6.74
CA TRP A 45 5.59 4.33 -5.73
C TRP A 45 5.58 5.01 -4.37
N ARG A 46 4.56 4.68 -3.57
CA ARG A 46 4.42 5.17 -2.20
C ARG A 46 3.60 4.24 -1.31
N ALA A 47 3.80 4.40 -0.02
CA ALA A 47 2.93 3.90 1.03
C ALA A 47 2.10 5.06 1.59
N GLN A 48 0.83 4.80 1.86
CA GLN A 48 -0.09 5.76 2.44
C GLN A 48 -0.77 5.15 3.68
N ASP A 49 -0.98 5.95 4.73
CA ASP A 49 -1.71 5.55 5.93
C ASP A 49 -3.21 5.68 5.69
N THR A 50 -3.93 4.55 5.77
CA THR A 50 -5.36 4.48 5.47
C THR A 50 -6.24 5.07 6.57
N ASN A 51 -5.70 5.29 7.77
CA ASN A 51 -6.42 5.92 8.88
C ASN A 51 -6.40 7.45 8.80
N ARG A 52 -5.65 8.03 7.86
CA ARG A 52 -5.45 9.47 7.75
C ARG A 52 -5.84 9.94 6.37
N PHE A 53 -6.81 10.85 6.33
CA PHE A 53 -7.25 11.49 5.10
C PHE A 53 -6.80 12.95 5.07
N ASN A 54 -6.41 13.44 3.90
CA ASN A 54 -6.17 14.85 3.67
C ASN A 54 -7.49 15.60 3.35
N GLU A 55 -7.40 16.91 3.14
CA GLU A 55 -8.55 17.78 2.83
C GLU A 55 -9.31 17.40 1.55
N LYS A 56 -8.76 16.50 0.72
CA LYS A 56 -9.37 15.99 -0.51
C LYS A 56 -9.96 14.58 -0.34
N GLY A 57 -9.96 14.04 0.88
CA GLY A 57 -10.44 12.70 1.16
C GLY A 57 -9.52 11.59 0.62
N HIS A 58 -8.23 11.89 0.37
CA HIS A 58 -7.24 10.87 0.01
C HIS A 58 -6.40 10.47 1.22
N TYR A 59 -5.95 9.22 1.27
CA TYR A 59 -4.95 8.75 2.23
C TYR A 59 -3.71 9.65 2.23
N VAL A 60 -3.12 9.81 3.41
CA VAL A 60 -1.91 10.61 3.61
C VAL A 60 -0.69 9.75 3.35
N ASP A 61 0.24 10.28 2.56
CA ASP A 61 1.52 9.62 2.26
C ASP A 61 2.35 9.47 3.56
N CYS A 62 2.82 8.26 3.83
CA CYS A 62 3.74 7.96 4.93
C CYS A 62 5.13 7.54 4.45
N SER A 63 5.36 7.49 3.14
CA SER A 63 6.68 7.35 2.52
C SER A 63 6.95 8.48 1.51
N PRO A 64 8.23 8.77 1.20
CA PRO A 64 8.61 9.47 -0.02
C PRO A 64 8.07 8.77 -1.29
N LEU A 65 7.97 9.55 -2.38
CA LEU A 65 7.77 9.03 -3.74
C LEU A 65 9.11 8.52 -4.30
N VAL A 66 9.14 7.28 -4.78
CA VAL A 66 10.34 6.69 -5.40
C VAL A 66 10.02 6.03 -6.74
N PRO A 67 10.95 6.06 -7.72
CA PRO A 67 10.65 5.69 -9.12
C PRO A 67 10.55 4.18 -9.37
N THR A 68 11.01 3.32 -8.45
CA THR A 68 11.06 1.87 -8.69
C THR A 68 10.42 1.07 -7.56
N ILE A 69 9.81 -0.06 -7.90
CA ILE A 69 9.28 -1.02 -6.92
C ILE A 69 10.41 -1.53 -6.01
N ALA A 70 11.59 -1.80 -6.56
CA ALA A 70 12.72 -2.30 -5.77
C ALA A 70 13.11 -1.32 -4.66
N GLU A 71 13.30 -0.04 -5.01
CA GLU A 71 13.57 1.01 -4.03
C GLU A 71 12.42 1.18 -3.03
N PHE A 72 11.18 1.14 -3.51
CA PHE A 72 9.99 1.25 -2.68
C PHE A 72 9.87 0.15 -1.62
N LEU A 73 10.11 -1.09 -1.99
CA LEU A 73 9.99 -2.22 -1.07
C LEU A 73 11.06 -2.21 0.03
N ASP A 74 12.21 -1.57 -0.24
CA ASP A 74 13.32 -1.40 0.70
C ASP A 74 13.28 -0.06 1.47
N LEU A 75 12.40 0.88 1.07
CA LEU A 75 12.26 2.19 1.70
C LEU A 75 11.60 2.10 3.09
N PRO A 76 12.26 2.60 4.15
CA PRO A 76 11.64 2.72 5.47
C PRO A 76 10.47 3.70 5.45
N PHE A 77 9.33 3.31 6.00
CA PHE A 77 8.14 4.17 6.09
C PHE A 77 7.36 4.04 7.41
N HIS A 78 7.56 2.95 8.17
CA HIS A 78 6.91 2.72 9.46
C HIS A 78 7.93 2.28 10.51
N ASP A 79 8.17 3.10 11.53
CA ASP A 79 9.16 2.84 12.60
C ASP A 79 10.55 2.38 12.11
N GLY A 80 10.99 2.95 10.98
CA GLY A 80 12.26 2.60 10.35
C GLY A 80 12.26 1.27 9.59
N LYS A 81 11.12 0.57 9.51
CA LYS A 81 10.93 -0.67 8.73
C LYS A 81 10.38 -0.37 7.34
N SER A 82 10.80 -1.18 6.38
CA SER A 82 10.30 -1.20 5.01
C SER A 82 9.21 -2.25 4.82
N VAL A 83 8.61 -2.31 3.61
CA VAL A 83 7.65 -3.36 3.25
C VAL A 83 8.27 -4.74 3.41
N ARG A 84 9.51 -4.94 2.92
CA ARG A 84 10.22 -6.22 3.07
C ARG A 84 10.46 -6.60 4.53
N ALA A 85 10.84 -5.63 5.36
CA ALA A 85 11.13 -5.88 6.77
C ALA A 85 9.90 -6.30 7.57
N MET A 86 8.70 -5.89 7.14
CA MET A 86 7.43 -6.22 7.79
C MET A 86 6.68 -7.38 7.13
N ALA A 87 7.12 -7.86 5.97
CA ALA A 87 6.38 -8.83 5.17
C ALA A 87 6.07 -10.16 5.89
N GLY A 88 6.91 -10.58 6.82
CA GLY A 88 6.69 -11.79 7.62
C GLY A 88 5.53 -11.68 8.62
N GLU A 89 5.07 -10.47 8.92
CA GLU A 89 3.97 -10.16 9.83
C GLU A 89 2.78 -9.54 9.08
N ALA A 90 2.91 -9.37 7.76
CA ALA A 90 1.94 -8.66 6.94
C ALA A 90 0.94 -9.61 6.27
N THR A 91 -0.29 -9.14 6.13
CA THR A 91 -1.30 -9.74 5.25
C THR A 91 -1.61 -8.77 4.12
N PHE A 92 -1.58 -9.25 2.88
CA PHE A 92 -1.84 -8.43 1.70
C PHE A 92 -3.25 -8.67 1.18
N TYR A 93 -3.89 -7.62 0.66
CA TYR A 93 -5.25 -7.67 0.12
C TYR A 93 -5.34 -6.88 -1.19
N ALA A 94 -6.16 -7.36 -2.11
CA ALA A 94 -6.39 -6.67 -3.37
C ALA A 94 -7.05 -5.29 -3.16
N SER A 95 -6.78 -4.40 -4.11
CA SER A 95 -7.50 -3.13 -4.27
C SER A 95 -8.61 -3.34 -5.29
N GLY A 96 -9.86 -3.42 -4.83
CA GLY A 96 -11.03 -3.69 -5.66
C GLY A 96 -11.65 -2.44 -6.29
N ASP A 97 -12.65 -2.66 -7.16
CA ASP A 97 -13.30 -1.64 -8.02
C ASP A 97 -14.14 -0.56 -7.29
N GLY A 98 -14.21 -0.61 -5.96
CA GLY A 98 -14.85 0.42 -5.15
C GLY A 98 -13.94 1.62 -4.87
N LYS A 99 -14.49 2.73 -4.37
CA LYS A 99 -13.68 3.78 -3.75
C LYS A 99 -13.76 3.63 -2.24
N ASP A 100 -12.61 3.60 -1.58
CA ASP A 100 -12.57 3.86 -0.15
C ASP A 100 -12.59 5.37 0.08
N MET A 101 -13.64 5.84 0.77
CA MET A 101 -13.91 7.25 1.03
C MET A 101 -14.30 7.38 2.49
N PRO A 102 -13.91 8.46 3.19
CA PRO A 102 -14.44 8.74 4.52
C PRO A 102 -15.96 8.94 4.45
N GLU A 103 -16.68 8.57 5.51
CA GLU A 103 -18.14 8.67 5.58
C GLU A 103 -18.67 10.12 5.41
N ASP A 104 -17.83 11.12 5.66
CA ASP A 104 -18.18 12.55 5.67
C ASP A 104 -17.73 13.35 4.43
N PHE A 105 -17.38 12.70 3.30
CA PHE A 105 -17.00 13.37 2.03
C PHE A 105 -18.05 13.27 0.93
#